data_AF-A0A0H4QKK5-F1
#
_entry.id   AF-A0A0H4QKK5-F1
#
_cell.length_a   1.000
_cell.length_b   1.000
_cell.length_c   1.000
_cell.angle_alpha   90.00
_cell.angle_beta   90.00
_cell.angle_gamma   90.00
#
_symmetry.space_group_name_H-M   'P 1'
#
loop_
_entity.id
_entity.type
_entity.pdbx_description
1 polymer ?
#
loop_
_entity_poly.entity_id
_entity_poly.type
_entity_poly.pdbx_seq_one_letter_code
_entity_poly.pdbx_strand_id
1 'polypeptide(L)'
;MKKGIKYAGIAAATLLTLAPVAAPVVGAGTQTVQAAAETPATKVTLNTPATDTDKVDLFMSQYKNGKLSGIQLKTLVQQAVAGDFYQKDVMHDAFDADAAASAFNKDLRDHTIDNLWTNTSVKVSLLDANGAQLNKHDLKKIYKFGTGSEATVTPEAVRVQFDMTYVQKTDDKNQIKHNVKDFTFTNRDDVTPAEDTHEVKTLNASFENPLMVKSGSKTVNATLSTSAKINLSDQTGKEVKHDSVEISDIYKNKKAAINKSQETDDKLNDNVFGAKGNTYYQAVDVTISAKQLGFIDGTTTANSLNAIVNNYLAGEDGYAIKINGENAKSYEYKYDKGDDTANPSLTISYLRQVKVGDPASDWKVEDIDGIVTVGDKVASMVNTKNETVKNRSLGEDTAWRNDKKRTNSNGDVQYRVSTDEWVDAKKVSYIAKDENIDGNGNTTSPEISFTDVKDVKGKMVVKLDNAKMVYNLSKSNGKAATRGIAGDSSWLVDKTAKNSDGDTVYRVSTDEWLTAGEGLTVITD
;
A
#
# COMPACT_ATOMS: atom_id res chain seq x y z
N MET A 1 41.17 24.42 -45.08
CA MET A 1 40.90 25.01 -46.41
C MET A 1 39.95 24.09 -47.18
N LYS A 2 38.92 24.67 -47.81
CA LYS A 2 38.13 24.23 -49.00
C LYS A 2 37.43 22.85 -48.93
N LYS A 3 36.09 22.71 -48.87
CA LYS A 3 34.94 23.11 -49.76
C LYS A 3 34.52 22.03 -50.78
N GLY A 4 33.19 21.82 -50.92
CA GLY A 4 32.47 21.22 -52.08
C GLY A 4 31.72 19.91 -51.75
N ILE A 5 30.41 19.79 -51.43
CA ILE A 5 29.07 20.18 -51.96
C ILE A 5 28.53 19.35 -53.17
N LYS A 6 27.26 18.88 -53.03
CA LYS A 6 26.14 18.63 -54.00
C LYS A 6 25.99 17.17 -54.48
N TYR A 7 24.81 16.56 -54.71
CA TYR A 7 23.42 16.92 -55.09
C TYR A 7 22.45 15.84 -54.50
N ALA A 8 21.28 16.16 -53.93
CA ALA A 8 19.95 16.40 -54.51
C ALA A 8 19.13 15.15 -54.94
N GLY A 9 17.89 15.08 -54.45
CA GLY A 9 16.84 14.16 -54.88
C GLY A 9 15.50 14.56 -54.26
N ILE A 10 14.80 15.47 -54.93
CA ILE A 10 13.46 15.97 -54.60
C ILE A 10 12.43 15.00 -55.16
N ALA A 11 11.39 14.67 -54.40
CA ALA A 11 10.12 14.23 -54.94
C ALA A 11 8.99 15.03 -54.29
N ALA A 12 8.32 15.83 -55.11
CA ALA A 12 7.14 16.62 -54.78
C ALA A 12 5.88 15.82 -55.13
N ALA A 13 4.82 15.97 -54.34
CA ALA A 13 3.46 15.68 -54.76
C ALA A 13 2.51 16.75 -54.18
N THR A 14 1.91 17.51 -55.09
CA THR A 14 0.91 18.57 -54.90
C THR A 14 -0.48 18.03 -55.23
N LEU A 15 -1.51 18.46 -54.49
CA LEU A 15 -2.84 18.93 -54.97
C LEU A 15 -3.71 19.30 -53.73
N LEU A 16 -4.01 20.59 -53.45
CA LEU A 16 -5.26 21.35 -53.79
C LEU A 16 -6.56 20.59 -53.39
N THR A 17 -7.52 21.09 -52.61
CA THR A 17 -8.13 22.44 -52.47
C THR A 17 -9.08 22.49 -51.26
N LEU A 18 -9.32 23.71 -50.76
CA LEU A 18 -10.60 24.35 -50.37
C LEU A 18 -10.46 25.13 -49.06
N ALA A 19 -10.58 26.45 -49.19
CA ALA A 19 -10.72 27.38 -48.07
C ALA A 19 -12.20 27.57 -47.74
N PRO A 20 -12.54 27.80 -46.46
CA PRO A 20 -13.62 28.70 -46.08
C PRO A 20 -13.05 29.99 -45.49
N VAL A 21 -13.70 31.10 -45.86
CA VAL A 21 -13.44 32.47 -45.42
C VAL A 21 -14.19 32.77 -44.11
N ALA A 22 -13.56 33.63 -43.28
CA ALA A 22 -14.07 34.45 -42.17
C ALA A 22 -14.25 33.83 -40.77
N ALA A 23 -13.37 34.21 -39.84
CA ALA A 23 -13.64 35.22 -38.79
C ALA A 23 -12.35 35.49 -37.96
N PRO A 24 -12.05 36.73 -37.53
CA PRO A 24 -10.95 36.98 -36.62
C PRO A 24 -11.36 36.55 -35.20
N VAL A 25 -10.87 35.40 -34.75
CA VAL A 25 -10.90 35.05 -33.33
C VAL A 25 -9.76 35.80 -32.66
N VAL A 26 -10.13 36.70 -31.76
CA VAL A 26 -9.23 37.37 -30.81
C VAL A 26 -8.60 36.29 -29.93
N GLY A 27 -7.43 35.81 -30.34
CA GLY A 27 -6.55 35.00 -29.52
C GLY A 27 -5.81 35.94 -28.57
N ALA A 28 -6.37 36.12 -27.37
CA ALA A 28 -5.64 36.67 -26.25
C ALA A 28 -4.35 35.85 -26.10
N GLY A 29 -3.21 36.49 -26.39
CA GLY A 29 -1.91 35.94 -26.04
C GLY A 29 -1.94 35.61 -24.57
N THR A 30 -1.87 34.33 -24.24
CA THR A 30 -1.64 33.87 -22.88
C THR A 30 -0.24 34.34 -22.54
N GLN A 31 -0.14 35.54 -21.97
CA GLN A 31 1.03 35.92 -21.21
C GLN A 31 1.04 34.97 -20.02
N THR A 32 1.87 33.94 -20.09
CA THR A 32 2.33 33.26 -18.89
C THR A 32 3.09 34.30 -18.09
N VAL A 33 2.42 34.92 -17.13
CA VAL A 33 3.09 35.68 -16.07
C VAL A 33 3.89 34.63 -15.31
N GLN A 34 5.18 34.56 -15.60
CA GLN A 34 6.13 33.88 -14.76
C GLN A 34 6.00 34.52 -13.38
N ALA A 35 5.54 33.75 -12.38
CA ALA A 35 5.61 34.19 -11.00
C ALA A 35 7.06 34.62 -10.75
N ALA A 36 7.24 35.86 -10.27
CA ALA A 36 8.54 36.32 -9.84
C ALA A 36 9.10 35.26 -8.89
N ALA A 37 10.31 34.76 -9.19
CA ALA A 37 11.01 33.90 -8.26
C ALA A 37 11.01 34.61 -6.92
N GLU A 38 10.46 33.97 -5.88
CA GLU A 38 10.56 34.48 -4.52
C GLU A 38 12.04 34.74 -4.28
N THR A 39 12.39 36.02 -4.14
CA THR A 39 13.71 36.40 -3.71
C THR A 39 13.90 35.69 -2.36
N PRO A 40 15.00 34.92 -2.16
CA PRO A 40 15.25 34.29 -0.87
C PRO A 40 15.08 35.38 0.18
N ALA A 41 14.21 35.16 1.16
CA ALA A 41 13.92 36.13 2.20
C ALA A 41 15.26 36.69 2.68
N THR A 42 15.48 37.98 2.40
CA THR A 42 16.64 38.70 2.89
C THR A 42 16.67 38.42 4.38
N LYS A 43 17.75 37.78 4.85
CA LYS A 43 17.98 37.52 6.27
C LYS A 43 17.65 38.82 7.00
N VAL A 44 16.49 38.86 7.66
CA VAL A 44 16.05 40.07 8.34
C VAL A 44 16.96 40.15 9.56
N THR A 45 18.06 40.88 9.43
CA THR A 45 18.86 41.28 10.57
C THR A 45 17.97 42.25 11.35
N LEU A 46 17.17 41.71 12.26
CA LEU A 46 16.34 42.49 13.17
C LEU A 46 17.29 43.22 14.11
N ASN A 47 17.62 44.45 13.75
CA ASN A 47 18.14 45.42 14.70
C ASN A 47 17.17 45.43 15.91
N THR A 48 17.75 45.42 17.11
CA THR A 48 17.07 45.36 18.41
C THR A 48 15.73 46.12 18.40
N PRO A 49 14.59 45.47 18.66
CA PRO A 49 13.28 46.14 18.62
C PRO A 49 13.27 47.37 19.53
N ALA A 50 12.86 48.52 19.00
CA ALA A 50 12.95 49.81 19.69
C ALA A 50 11.84 50.01 20.73
N THR A 51 10.68 49.35 20.56
CA THR A 51 9.52 49.46 21.46
C THR A 51 8.85 48.11 21.77
N ASP A 52 7.99 48.07 22.78
CA ASP A 52 7.23 46.86 23.17
C ASP A 52 6.29 46.40 22.08
N THR A 53 5.75 47.36 21.32
CA THR A 53 4.87 47.08 20.19
C THR A 53 5.65 46.36 19.09
N ASP A 54 6.88 46.80 18.81
CA ASP A 54 7.74 46.13 17.82
C ASP A 54 8.09 44.70 18.24
N LYS A 55 8.27 44.43 19.54
CA LYS A 55 8.54 43.07 20.04
C LYS A 55 7.31 42.17 19.94
N VAL A 56 6.13 42.70 20.26
CA VAL A 56 4.86 41.98 20.12
C VAL A 56 4.59 41.68 18.65
N ASP A 57 4.75 42.66 17.77
CA ASP A 57 4.57 42.48 16.33
C ASP A 57 5.59 41.51 15.76
N LEU A 58 6.84 41.56 16.23
CA LEU A 58 7.87 40.60 15.86
C LEU A 58 7.50 39.18 16.29
N PHE A 59 7.09 38.97 17.54
CA PHE A 59 6.59 37.67 18.01
C PHE A 59 5.41 37.18 17.17
N MET A 60 4.42 38.05 16.95
CA MET A 60 3.24 37.69 16.18
C MET A 60 3.58 37.40 14.71
N SER A 61 4.60 38.04 14.14
CA SER A 61 5.07 37.82 12.77
C SER A 61 5.68 36.43 12.54
N GLN A 62 6.08 35.73 13.60
CA GLN A 62 6.60 34.35 13.51
C GLN A 62 5.52 33.36 13.09
N TYR A 63 4.25 33.70 13.31
CA TYR A 63 3.08 32.89 12.98
C TYR A 63 2.41 33.41 11.70
N LYS A 64 2.10 32.49 10.79
CA LYS A 64 1.40 32.74 9.53
C LYS A 64 0.44 31.61 9.20
N ASN A 65 -0.48 31.86 8.27
CA ASN A 65 -1.29 30.80 7.69
C ASN A 65 -0.38 29.69 7.14
N GLY A 66 -0.78 28.44 7.33
CA GLY A 66 0.05 27.29 7.00
C GLY A 66 -0.74 26.05 6.61
N LYS A 67 -0.01 25.04 6.16
CA LYS A 67 -0.54 23.70 5.91
C LYS A 67 0.04 22.75 6.97
N LEU A 68 -0.80 21.99 7.65
CA LEU A 68 -0.41 20.96 8.62
C LEU A 68 -0.86 19.59 8.11
N SER A 69 -0.14 18.51 8.48
CA SER A 69 -0.65 17.16 8.22
C SER A 69 -1.91 16.90 9.03
N GLY A 70 -2.76 15.98 8.58
CA GLY A 70 -3.98 15.62 9.31
C GLY A 70 -3.73 15.18 10.76
N ILE A 71 -2.61 14.52 11.03
CA ILE A 71 -2.18 14.12 12.38
C ILE A 71 -1.84 15.36 13.21
N GLN A 72 -1.02 16.27 12.68
CA GLN A 72 -0.64 17.51 13.37
C GLN A 72 -1.87 18.36 13.72
N LEU A 73 -2.83 18.43 12.79
CA LEU A 73 -4.08 19.15 12.98
C LEU A 73 -4.97 18.49 14.06
N LYS A 74 -5.01 17.15 14.12
CA LYS A 74 -5.68 16.40 15.19
C LYS A 74 -5.02 16.64 16.55
N THR A 75 -3.69 16.58 16.64
CA THR A 75 -2.95 16.84 17.89
C THR A 75 -3.22 18.24 18.42
N LEU A 76 -3.20 19.25 17.54
CA LEU A 76 -3.52 20.64 17.90
C LEU A 76 -4.92 20.77 18.53
N VAL A 77 -5.90 20.12 17.92
CA VAL A 77 -7.30 20.10 18.39
C VAL A 77 -7.45 19.33 19.71
N GLN A 78 -6.71 18.24 19.90
CA GLN A 78 -6.70 17.46 21.14
C GLN A 78 -6.12 18.26 22.32
N GLN A 79 -4.99 18.96 22.11
CA GLN A 79 -4.40 19.85 23.13
C GLN A 79 -5.37 21.00 23.51
N ALA A 80 -6.11 21.54 22.53
CA ALA A 80 -7.19 22.51 22.78
C ALA A 80 -8.32 21.95 23.65
N VAL A 81 -8.69 20.68 23.46
CA VAL A 81 -9.71 20.00 24.27
C VAL A 81 -9.18 19.61 25.66
N ALA A 82 -7.89 19.30 25.80
CA ALA A 82 -7.27 19.02 27.10
C ALA A 82 -7.33 20.23 28.04
N GLY A 83 -7.36 21.44 27.48
CA GLY A 83 -7.48 22.70 28.22
C GLY A 83 -6.15 23.41 28.40
N ASP A 84 -5.07 22.89 27.80
CA ASP A 84 -3.71 23.39 27.96
C ASP A 84 -3.52 24.80 27.35
N PHE A 85 -4.39 25.19 26.40
CA PHE A 85 -4.37 26.53 25.80
C PHE A 85 -5.02 27.63 26.64
N TYR A 86 -5.76 27.28 27.70
CA TYR A 86 -6.58 28.24 28.45
C TYR A 86 -5.94 28.76 29.75
N GLN A 87 -4.71 28.32 30.08
CA GLN A 87 -4.03 28.79 31.28
C GLN A 87 -3.06 29.94 30.99
N LYS A 88 -3.01 30.87 31.93
CA LYS A 88 -2.37 32.20 31.86
C LYS A 88 -0.84 32.19 31.59
N ASP A 89 -0.22 31.01 31.58
CA ASP A 89 1.22 30.81 31.46
C ASP A 89 1.58 29.82 30.34
N VAL A 90 0.90 29.87 29.18
CA VAL A 90 1.34 29.09 28.01
C VAL A 90 2.62 29.71 27.44
N MET A 91 3.74 29.38 28.08
CA MET A 91 5.06 29.54 27.50
C MET A 91 5.19 28.64 26.25
N HIS A 92 6.06 29.08 25.36
CA HIS A 92 6.68 28.39 24.20
C HIS A 92 6.36 26.89 24.02
N ASP A 93 6.51 26.10 25.09
CA ASP A 93 6.39 24.64 25.18
C ASP A 93 5.12 24.04 24.54
N ALA A 94 3.95 24.69 24.62
CA ALA A 94 2.72 24.13 24.04
C ALA A 94 2.72 24.12 22.50
N PHE A 95 3.48 25.03 21.87
CA PHE A 95 3.66 25.07 20.42
C PHE A 95 5.01 24.51 19.95
N ASP A 96 5.94 24.27 20.87
CA ASP A 96 7.23 23.66 20.56
C ASP A 96 7.13 22.13 20.35
N ALA A 97 5.99 21.53 20.74
CA ALA A 97 5.65 20.18 20.32
C ALA A 97 5.67 20.06 18.79
N ASP A 98 6.42 19.07 18.29
CA ASP A 98 6.77 18.78 16.88
C ASP A 98 5.65 18.99 15.83
N ALA A 99 4.38 18.94 16.25
CA ALA A 99 3.24 19.14 15.40
C ALA A 99 3.10 20.58 14.84
N ALA A 100 3.37 21.61 15.65
CA ALA A 100 3.28 23.01 15.21
C ALA A 100 4.62 23.57 14.71
N ALA A 101 5.71 22.80 14.85
CA ALA A 101 7.06 23.21 14.49
C ALA A 101 7.20 23.72 13.04
N SER A 102 6.42 23.13 12.13
CA SER A 102 6.36 23.48 10.71
C SER A 102 5.63 24.80 10.40
N ALA A 103 4.84 25.32 11.33
CA ALA A 103 4.16 26.60 11.23
C ALA A 103 5.05 27.79 11.57
N PHE A 104 6.23 27.55 12.17
CA PHE A 104 7.18 28.61 12.53
C PHE A 104 8.03 29.04 11.34
N ASN A 105 8.32 30.33 11.28
CA ASN A 105 9.50 30.78 10.54
C ASN A 105 10.76 30.30 11.29
N LYS A 106 11.49 29.33 10.72
CA LYS A 106 12.65 28.66 11.32
C LYS A 106 13.73 29.64 11.80
N ASP A 107 13.83 30.81 11.17
CA ASP A 107 14.82 31.83 11.48
C ASP A 107 14.48 32.69 12.73
N LEU A 108 13.25 32.60 13.26
CA LEU A 108 12.77 33.44 14.38
C LEU A 108 12.60 32.67 15.71
N ARG A 109 12.84 31.35 15.72
CA ARG A 109 12.72 30.48 16.90
C ARG A 109 13.62 30.90 18.07
N ASP A 110 14.73 31.59 17.80
CA ASP A 110 15.69 32.03 18.81
C ASP A 110 15.27 33.31 19.56
N HIS A 111 14.05 33.81 19.37
CA HIS A 111 13.54 34.99 20.07
C HIS A 111 12.51 34.58 21.12
N THR A 112 12.98 33.91 22.17
CA THR A 112 12.14 33.47 23.28
C THR A 112 11.46 34.66 23.97
N ILE A 113 10.23 34.42 24.44
CA ILE A 113 9.42 35.34 25.26
C ILE A 113 10.14 35.72 26.57
N ASP A 114 11.24 35.05 26.92
CA ASP A 114 11.99 35.26 28.16
C ASP A 114 12.45 36.71 28.37
N ASN A 115 12.55 37.51 27.30
CA ASN A 115 12.88 38.94 27.36
C ASN A 115 11.67 39.89 27.18
N LEU A 116 10.46 39.33 27.13
CA LEU A 116 9.16 39.98 26.88
C LEU A 116 8.28 40.05 28.16
N TRP A 117 8.89 40.49 29.26
CA TRP A 117 8.26 41.28 30.33
C TRP A 117 7.41 40.52 31.36
N THR A 118 7.54 40.90 32.63
CA THR A 118 6.86 40.30 33.80
C THR A 118 5.33 40.45 33.82
N ASN A 119 4.71 41.00 32.77
CA ASN A 119 3.28 41.33 32.70
C ASN A 119 2.65 41.10 31.31
N THR A 120 3.19 40.17 30.52
CA THR A 120 2.60 39.77 29.23
C THR A 120 1.85 38.46 29.39
N SER A 121 0.65 38.35 28.85
CA SER A 121 -0.10 37.09 28.77
C SER A 121 -0.55 36.85 27.34
N VAL A 122 -0.34 35.63 26.84
CA VAL A 122 -0.86 35.19 25.54
C VAL A 122 -1.95 34.17 25.79
N LYS A 123 -3.16 34.45 25.31
CA LYS A 123 -4.25 33.49 25.26
C LYS A 123 -4.34 32.95 23.84
N VAL A 124 -4.50 31.64 23.73
CA VAL A 124 -4.66 30.98 22.43
C VAL A 124 -6.07 30.38 22.39
N SER A 125 -6.75 30.51 21.26
CA SER A 125 -8.12 29.99 21.10
C SER A 125 -8.32 29.43 19.71
N LEU A 126 -9.10 28.35 19.62
CA LEU A 126 -9.58 27.85 18.33
C LEU A 126 -10.84 28.61 17.94
N LEU A 127 -10.99 28.90 16.65
CA LEU A 127 -12.15 29.61 16.11
C LEU A 127 -12.96 28.72 15.17
N ASP A 128 -14.27 28.97 15.10
CA ASP A 128 -15.14 28.40 14.08
C ASP A 128 -14.99 29.13 12.72
N ALA A 129 -15.74 28.68 11.71
CA ALA A 129 -15.74 29.30 10.38
C ALA A 129 -16.13 30.79 10.41
N ASN A 130 -16.95 31.20 11.37
CA ASN A 130 -17.42 32.58 11.56
C ASN A 130 -16.47 33.41 12.45
N GLY A 131 -15.41 32.82 12.99
CA GLY A 131 -14.47 33.48 13.89
C GLY A 131 -14.87 33.46 15.38
N ALA A 132 -15.88 32.69 15.76
CA ALA A 132 -16.28 32.55 17.17
C ALA A 132 -15.36 31.57 17.91
N GLN A 133 -14.99 31.89 19.15
CA GLN A 133 -14.13 31.02 19.97
C GLN A 133 -14.84 29.69 20.28
N LEU A 134 -14.20 28.58 19.96
CA LEU A 134 -14.67 27.23 20.22
C LEU A 134 -14.25 26.80 21.62
N ASN A 135 -15.21 26.36 22.44
CA ASN A 135 -14.89 25.75 23.73
C ASN A 135 -14.70 24.23 23.60
N LYS A 136 -14.30 23.58 24.69
CA LYS A 136 -14.10 22.13 24.77
C LYS A 136 -15.31 21.31 24.27
N HIS A 137 -16.53 21.77 24.56
CA HIS A 137 -17.76 21.09 24.14
C HIS A 137 -18.00 21.21 22.64
N ASP A 138 -17.77 22.41 22.09
CA ASP A 138 -17.92 22.66 20.65
C ASP A 138 -16.91 21.84 19.85
N LEU A 139 -15.64 21.81 20.29
CA LEU A 139 -14.60 20.99 19.67
C LEU A 139 -14.96 19.49 19.69
N LYS A 140 -15.50 18.99 20.80
CA LYS A 140 -15.95 17.59 20.91
C LYS A 140 -17.06 17.24 19.92
N LYS A 141 -17.99 18.17 19.69
CA LYS A 141 -19.08 18.01 18.72
C LYS A 141 -18.59 18.06 17.29
N ILE A 142 -17.73 19.03 16.97
CA ILE A 142 -17.24 19.28 15.61
C ILE A 142 -16.34 18.12 15.15
N TYR A 143 -15.40 17.68 16.01
CA TYR A 143 -14.35 16.72 15.62
C TYR A 143 -14.58 15.29 16.09
N LYS A 144 -15.76 15.01 16.66
CA LYS A 144 -16.24 13.67 17.07
C LYS A 144 -15.17 12.88 17.81
N PHE A 145 -14.93 13.24 19.06
CA PHE A 145 -13.95 12.51 19.88
C PHE A 145 -14.53 11.16 20.33
N GLY A 146 -13.74 10.10 20.19
CA GLY A 146 -14.08 8.77 20.70
C GLY A 146 -14.03 8.70 22.24
N THR A 147 -14.22 7.49 22.78
CA THR A 147 -14.14 7.23 24.23
C THR A 147 -12.75 7.45 24.84
N GLY A 148 -11.71 7.61 24.01
CA GLY A 148 -10.30 7.73 24.40
C GLY A 148 -9.67 9.13 24.30
N SER A 149 -10.43 10.23 24.23
CA SER A 149 -9.89 11.59 24.01
C SER A 149 -9.23 11.83 22.64
N GLU A 150 -9.37 10.91 21.70
CA GLU A 150 -8.88 11.04 20.33
C GLU A 150 -9.98 11.50 19.38
N ALA A 151 -9.65 12.48 18.53
CA ALA A 151 -10.54 12.96 17.46
C ALA A 151 -10.61 11.92 16.32
N THR A 152 -11.82 11.45 16.01
CA THR A 152 -12.03 10.46 14.93
C THR A 152 -12.07 11.09 13.54
N VAL A 153 -12.28 12.40 13.46
CA VAL A 153 -12.34 13.14 12.19
C VAL A 153 -11.17 14.12 12.11
N THR A 154 -10.46 14.10 10.98
CA THR A 154 -9.44 15.11 10.66
C THR A 154 -10.14 16.39 10.16
N PRO A 155 -9.90 17.56 10.75
CA PRO A 155 -10.41 18.82 10.20
C PRO A 155 -9.88 19.09 8.79
N GLU A 156 -10.66 19.73 7.93
CA GLU A 156 -10.12 20.32 6.68
C GLU A 156 -9.31 21.58 6.97
N ALA A 157 -9.71 22.35 7.99
CA ALA A 157 -8.99 23.50 8.47
C ALA A 157 -9.27 23.76 9.95
N VAL A 158 -8.31 24.37 10.64
CA VAL A 158 -8.45 24.87 12.01
C VAL A 158 -8.00 26.32 12.02
N ARG A 159 -8.86 27.21 12.49
CA ARG A 159 -8.51 28.60 12.77
C ARG A 159 -8.04 28.73 14.20
N VAL A 160 -6.93 29.42 14.39
CA VAL A 160 -6.33 29.67 15.69
C VAL A 160 -6.15 31.17 15.85
N GLN A 161 -6.44 31.67 17.04
CA GLN A 161 -6.30 33.06 17.43
C GLN A 161 -5.31 33.15 18.58
N PHE A 162 -4.36 34.06 18.46
CA PHE A 162 -3.53 34.53 19.55
C PHE A 162 -4.07 35.88 20.02
N ASP A 163 -4.45 35.97 21.28
CA ASP A 163 -4.88 37.19 21.96
C ASP A 163 -3.82 37.53 23.01
N MET A 164 -2.96 38.48 22.68
CA MET A 164 -1.87 38.92 23.54
C MET A 164 -2.27 40.19 24.28
N THR A 165 -2.15 40.14 25.60
CA THR A 165 -2.27 41.31 26.49
C THR A 165 -0.90 41.63 27.07
N TYR A 166 -0.46 42.87 26.93
CA TYR A 166 0.83 43.33 27.46
C TYR A 166 0.72 44.72 28.07
N VAL A 167 1.58 45.01 29.04
CA VAL A 167 1.70 46.36 29.62
C VAL A 167 2.77 47.11 28.86
N GLN A 168 2.41 48.16 28.12
CA GLN A 168 3.36 49.07 27.51
C GLN A 168 3.74 50.16 28.52
N LYS A 169 5.04 50.33 28.76
CA LYS A 169 5.54 51.45 29.57
C LYS A 169 5.72 52.67 28.67
N THR A 170 5.00 53.73 28.98
CA THR A 170 5.23 55.07 28.41
C THR A 170 5.77 55.98 29.49
N ASP A 171 6.38 57.11 29.13
CA ASP A 171 7.19 57.95 30.02
C ASP A 171 6.54 58.30 31.38
N ASP A 172 5.21 58.23 31.52
CA ASP A 172 4.52 58.44 32.81
C ASP A 172 3.36 57.49 33.15
N LYS A 173 3.04 56.46 32.35
CA LYS A 173 1.90 55.53 32.61
C LYS A 173 2.11 54.12 32.08
N ASN A 174 1.64 53.13 32.84
CA ASN A 174 1.43 51.76 32.37
C ASN A 174 0.11 51.71 31.57
N GLN A 175 0.19 51.40 30.29
CA GLN A 175 -1.00 51.15 29.46
C GLN A 175 -1.13 49.66 29.17
N ILE A 176 -2.30 49.09 29.40
CA ILE A 176 -2.62 47.75 28.93
C ILE A 176 -2.93 47.84 27.44
N LYS A 177 -2.22 47.06 26.63
CA LYS A 177 -2.43 46.92 25.20
C LYS A 177 -2.88 45.50 24.89
N HIS A 178 -3.71 45.39 23.86
CA HIS A 178 -4.24 44.14 23.35
C HIS A 178 -3.86 44.03 21.88
N ASN A 179 -3.27 42.91 21.48
CA ASN A 179 -2.97 42.60 20.09
C ASN A 179 -3.51 41.20 19.78
N VAL A 180 -4.39 41.13 18.79
CA VAL A 180 -5.06 39.89 18.39
C VAL A 180 -4.65 39.54 16.98
N LYS A 181 -4.17 38.32 16.77
CA LYS A 181 -3.82 37.81 15.44
C LYS A 181 -4.43 36.43 15.23
N ASP A 182 -5.13 36.32 14.11
CA ASP A 182 -5.67 35.06 13.61
C ASP A 182 -4.73 34.46 12.57
N PHE A 183 -4.67 33.14 12.53
CA PHE A 183 -4.12 32.38 11.43
C PHE A 183 -4.90 31.08 11.24
N THR A 184 -4.87 30.59 10.01
CA THR A 184 -5.58 29.39 9.59
C THR A 184 -4.57 28.33 9.21
N PHE A 185 -4.71 27.16 9.81
CA PHE A 185 -4.06 25.95 9.35
C PHE A 185 -5.02 25.14 8.53
N THR A 186 -4.64 24.86 7.29
CA THR A 186 -5.38 23.96 6.41
C THR A 186 -4.74 22.58 6.45
N ASN A 187 -5.55 21.54 6.32
CA ASN A 187 -5.04 20.20 6.11
C ASN A 187 -4.26 20.20 4.78
N ARG A 188 -3.07 19.62 4.80
CA ARG A 188 -2.25 19.49 3.61
C ARG A 188 -2.85 18.39 2.73
N ASP A 189 -3.51 18.80 1.66
CA ASP A 189 -4.08 17.90 0.63
C ASP A 189 -3.06 16.88 0.06
N ASP A 190 -1.77 17.21 0.13
CA ASP A 190 -0.67 16.39 -0.40
C ASP A 190 -0.20 15.28 0.55
N VAL A 191 -0.79 15.15 1.74
CA VAL A 191 -0.53 13.97 2.57
C VAL A 191 -1.47 12.91 2.07
N THR A 192 -0.96 12.06 1.17
CA THR A 192 -1.47 10.70 0.92
C THR A 192 -2.07 10.20 2.23
N PRO A 193 -3.36 9.77 2.27
CA PRO A 193 -4.04 9.39 3.50
C PRO A 193 -3.06 8.66 4.39
N ALA A 194 -2.82 9.17 5.61
CA ALA A 194 -1.79 8.68 6.51
C ALA A 194 -1.72 7.17 6.34
N GLU A 195 -0.62 6.67 5.78
CA GLU A 195 -0.52 5.28 5.34
C GLU A 195 -1.10 4.44 6.46
N ASP A 196 -2.17 3.69 6.14
CA ASP A 196 -3.00 2.93 7.07
C ASP A 196 -2.19 2.55 8.32
N THR A 197 -2.35 3.31 9.41
CA THR A 197 -1.47 3.23 10.59
C THR A 197 -1.86 2.03 11.43
N HIS A 198 -2.07 0.89 10.78
CA HIS A 198 -2.33 -0.37 11.44
C HIS A 198 -1.06 -0.79 12.17
N GLU A 199 -1.22 -1.19 13.42
CA GLU A 199 -0.15 -1.79 14.20
C GLU A 199 0.45 -2.99 13.45
N VAL A 200 1.77 -3.00 13.29
CA VAL A 200 2.47 -4.14 12.70
C VAL A 200 2.54 -5.25 13.75
N LYS A 201 1.70 -6.28 13.59
CA LYS A 201 1.64 -7.43 14.50
C LYS A 201 2.44 -8.61 13.98
N THR A 202 2.49 -8.77 12.66
CA THR A 202 3.26 -9.82 12.02
C THR A 202 4.32 -9.20 11.12
N LEU A 203 5.54 -9.69 11.21
CA LEU A 203 6.61 -9.39 10.26
C LEU A 203 7.00 -10.68 9.56
N ASN A 204 6.84 -10.72 8.24
CA ASN A 204 7.12 -11.89 7.43
C ASN A 204 8.32 -11.63 6.51
N ALA A 205 9.43 -12.32 6.77
CA ALA A 205 10.60 -12.34 5.91
C ALA A 205 10.53 -13.54 4.97
N SER A 206 10.57 -13.30 3.67
CA SER A 206 10.66 -14.34 2.64
C SER A 206 11.91 -14.18 1.79
N PHE A 207 12.54 -15.29 1.42
CA PHE A 207 13.77 -15.30 0.63
C PHE A 207 13.90 -16.60 -0.18
N GLU A 208 14.74 -16.54 -1.21
CA GLU A 208 15.07 -17.71 -2.03
C GLU A 208 15.90 -18.73 -1.23
N ASN A 209 15.37 -19.96 -1.12
CA ASN A 209 16.03 -21.06 -0.43
C ASN A 209 15.59 -22.41 -1.04
N PRO A 210 16.51 -23.25 -1.57
CA PRO A 210 17.96 -23.08 -1.62
C PRO A 210 18.42 -22.09 -2.70
N LEU A 211 19.60 -21.48 -2.53
CA LEU A 211 20.37 -20.87 -3.62
C LEU A 211 21.07 -21.97 -4.42
N MET A 212 20.76 -22.08 -5.72
CA MET A 212 21.43 -23.04 -6.59
C MET A 212 22.66 -22.42 -7.27
N VAL A 213 23.77 -23.15 -7.23
CA VAL A 213 25.05 -22.73 -7.83
C VAL A 213 25.64 -23.86 -8.67
N LYS A 214 26.22 -23.51 -9.82
CA LYS A 214 26.83 -24.52 -10.71
C LYS A 214 28.12 -25.08 -10.08
N SER A 215 28.37 -26.38 -10.26
CA SER A 215 29.68 -26.97 -9.92
C SER A 215 30.82 -26.24 -10.66
N GLY A 216 31.92 -25.96 -9.95
CA GLY A 216 33.06 -25.20 -10.47
C GLY A 216 32.80 -23.70 -10.64
N SER A 217 31.61 -23.19 -10.33
CA SER A 217 31.35 -21.74 -10.36
C SER A 217 31.98 -21.04 -9.16
N LYS A 218 32.34 -19.76 -9.31
CA LYS A 218 33.06 -19.00 -8.28
C LYS A 218 32.20 -18.80 -7.02
N THR A 219 32.75 -19.06 -5.84
CA THR A 219 32.07 -18.88 -4.55
C THR A 219 31.79 -17.40 -4.25
N VAL A 220 32.67 -16.49 -4.68
CA VAL A 220 32.47 -15.04 -4.54
C VAL A 220 31.18 -14.53 -5.20
N ASN A 221 30.72 -15.18 -6.27
CA ASN A 221 29.48 -14.77 -6.93
C ASN A 221 28.27 -15.02 -6.02
N ALA A 222 28.28 -16.07 -5.20
CA ALA A 222 27.19 -16.36 -4.27
C ALA A 222 27.20 -15.41 -3.06
N THR A 223 28.39 -14.99 -2.60
CA THR A 223 28.55 -13.97 -1.55
C THR A 223 28.13 -12.58 -2.03
N LEU A 224 28.44 -12.23 -3.28
CA LEU A 224 28.07 -10.95 -3.90
C LEU A 224 26.67 -10.95 -4.53
N SER A 225 25.99 -12.09 -4.56
CA SER A 225 24.70 -12.18 -5.19
C SER A 225 23.71 -11.33 -4.41
N THR A 226 23.36 -10.16 -4.97
CA THR A 226 22.22 -9.34 -4.55
C THR A 226 20.88 -10.09 -4.66
N SER A 227 20.90 -11.36 -5.11
CA SER A 227 19.77 -12.30 -5.13
C SER A 227 19.30 -12.77 -3.75
N ALA A 228 19.81 -12.22 -2.65
CA ALA A 228 19.00 -12.19 -1.43
C ALA A 228 17.83 -11.21 -1.65
N LYS A 229 16.93 -11.52 -2.60
CA LYS A 229 15.63 -10.88 -2.74
C LYS A 229 14.86 -11.20 -1.48
N ILE A 230 15.02 -10.34 -0.50
CA ILE A 230 14.31 -10.41 0.77
C ILE A 230 13.05 -9.60 0.54
N ASN A 231 11.90 -10.23 0.70
CA ASN A 231 10.67 -9.49 0.85
C ASN A 231 10.30 -9.52 2.32
N LEU A 232 10.22 -8.34 2.92
CA LEU A 232 9.65 -8.13 4.24
C LEU A 232 8.25 -7.56 4.05
N SER A 233 7.27 -8.17 4.71
CA SER A 233 5.91 -7.66 4.70
C SER A 233 5.25 -7.75 6.06
N ASP A 234 4.23 -6.93 6.28
CA ASP A 234 3.39 -7.02 7.48
C ASP A 234 2.24 -8.04 7.32
N GLN A 235 1.33 -8.09 8.30
CA GLN A 235 0.14 -8.96 8.28
C GLN A 235 -0.82 -8.72 7.11
N THR A 236 -0.77 -7.55 6.48
CA THR A 236 -1.63 -7.17 5.34
C THR A 236 -0.96 -7.51 4.00
N GLY A 237 0.31 -7.92 4.02
CA GLY A 237 1.12 -8.13 2.83
C GLY A 237 1.77 -6.85 2.30
N LYS A 238 1.64 -5.71 3.01
CA LYS A 238 2.32 -4.47 2.66
C LYS A 238 3.82 -4.59 2.97
N GLU A 239 4.64 -4.05 2.07
CA GLU A 239 6.10 -4.08 2.19
C GLU A 239 6.60 -3.31 3.41
N VAL A 240 7.51 -3.92 4.16
CA VAL A 240 8.27 -3.31 5.25
C VAL A 240 9.69 -3.05 4.78
N LYS A 241 10.16 -1.81 4.89
CA LYS A 241 11.53 -1.45 4.49
C LYS A 241 12.56 -1.99 5.49
N HIS A 242 13.80 -2.15 5.03
CA HIS A 242 14.94 -2.51 5.88
C HIS A 242 16.08 -1.50 5.72
N ASP A 243 16.97 -1.46 6.71
CA ASP A 243 18.13 -0.55 6.70
C ASP A 243 19.35 -1.18 6.01
N SER A 244 19.58 -2.47 6.24
CA SER A 244 20.73 -3.18 5.68
C SER A 244 20.45 -4.67 5.47
N VAL A 245 21.23 -5.25 4.57
CA VAL A 245 21.31 -6.70 4.34
C VAL A 245 22.79 -7.08 4.36
N GLU A 246 23.17 -7.98 5.25
CA GLU A 246 24.53 -8.50 5.36
C GLU A 246 24.53 -9.99 5.03
N ILE A 247 25.37 -10.37 4.06
CA ILE A 247 25.53 -11.75 3.63
C ILE A 247 26.84 -12.30 4.22
N SER A 248 26.77 -13.41 4.96
CA SER A 248 27.95 -14.02 5.57
C SER A 248 28.84 -14.76 4.57
N ASP A 249 29.96 -15.28 5.08
CA ASP A 249 30.71 -16.36 4.42
C ASP A 249 29.82 -17.59 4.14
N ILE A 250 30.31 -18.47 3.28
CA ILE A 250 29.69 -19.76 3.00
C ILE A 250 30.32 -20.81 3.92
N TYR A 251 29.50 -21.61 4.57
CA TYR A 251 29.90 -22.60 5.57
C TYR A 251 29.58 -24.02 5.10
N LYS A 252 30.41 -24.97 5.51
CA LYS A 252 30.25 -26.40 5.18
C LYS A 252 29.10 -27.05 5.95
N ASN A 253 28.70 -26.49 7.08
CA ASN A 253 27.64 -27.06 7.91
C ASN A 253 26.71 -25.99 8.51
N LYS A 254 25.48 -26.41 8.83
CA LYS A 254 24.42 -25.54 9.37
C LYS A 254 24.81 -24.85 10.68
N LYS A 255 25.46 -25.57 11.61
CA LYS A 255 25.82 -25.04 12.92
C LYS A 255 26.85 -23.90 12.80
N ALA A 256 27.85 -24.07 11.95
CA ALA A 256 28.85 -23.06 11.67
C ALA A 256 28.24 -21.79 11.07
N ALA A 257 27.29 -21.93 10.14
CA ALA A 257 26.59 -20.79 9.55
C ALA A 257 25.72 -20.04 10.57
N ILE A 258 24.95 -20.74 11.40
CA ILE A 258 24.15 -20.12 12.48
C ILE A 258 25.05 -19.30 13.41
N ASN A 259 26.19 -19.86 13.79
CA ASN A 259 27.13 -19.20 14.70
C ASN A 259 28.05 -18.19 14.00
N LYS A 260 27.95 -18.04 12.68
CA LYS A 260 28.92 -17.31 11.84
C LYS A 260 30.37 -17.60 12.25
N SER A 261 30.70 -18.89 12.31
CA SER A 261 31.99 -19.38 12.81
C SER A 261 33.16 -18.64 12.15
N GLN A 262 34.18 -18.30 12.95
CA GLN A 262 35.42 -17.72 12.44
C GLN A 262 36.48 -18.78 12.16
N GLU A 263 36.20 -20.05 12.47
CA GLU A 263 37.10 -21.15 12.21
C GLU A 263 37.24 -21.40 10.70
N THR A 264 38.48 -21.47 10.23
CA THR A 264 38.78 -21.66 8.81
C THR A 264 38.20 -22.97 8.27
N ASP A 265 38.18 -24.03 9.07
CA ASP A 265 37.69 -25.35 8.64
C ASP A 265 36.17 -25.41 8.46
N ASP A 266 35.44 -24.52 9.15
CA ASP A 266 33.99 -24.41 9.04
C ASP A 266 33.55 -23.68 7.76
N LYS A 267 34.39 -22.80 7.22
CA LYS A 267 34.14 -22.00 6.02
C LYS A 267 34.50 -22.78 4.74
N LEU A 268 33.78 -22.49 3.66
CA LEU A 268 34.16 -22.90 2.31
C LEU A 268 35.24 -21.94 1.79
N ASN A 269 36.51 -22.32 1.93
CA ASN A 269 37.65 -21.52 1.47
C ASN A 269 38.00 -21.73 -0.01
N ASP A 270 37.33 -22.67 -0.68
CA ASP A 270 37.54 -22.91 -2.10
C ASP A 270 37.02 -21.72 -2.91
N ASN A 271 37.79 -21.28 -3.90
CA ASN A 271 37.39 -20.21 -4.81
C ASN A 271 36.25 -20.62 -5.75
N VAL A 272 35.89 -21.90 -5.77
CA VAL A 272 34.83 -22.48 -6.59
C VAL A 272 34.01 -23.48 -5.80
N PHE A 273 32.75 -23.65 -6.18
CA PHE A 273 31.90 -24.70 -5.61
C PHE A 273 32.36 -26.09 -6.07
N GLY A 274 32.29 -27.05 -5.15
CA GLY A 274 32.71 -28.44 -5.37
C GLY A 274 31.80 -29.23 -6.33
N ALA A 275 31.72 -30.55 -6.13
CA ALA A 275 30.93 -31.44 -6.96
C ALA A 275 29.41 -31.20 -6.83
N LYS A 276 28.65 -31.57 -7.88
CA LYS A 276 27.17 -31.61 -7.84
C LYS A 276 26.70 -32.47 -6.66
N GLY A 277 25.66 -32.02 -5.98
CA GLY A 277 25.09 -32.68 -4.79
C GLY A 277 25.60 -32.12 -3.46
N ASN A 278 26.70 -31.37 -3.46
CA ASN A 278 27.18 -30.70 -2.24
C ASN A 278 26.17 -29.65 -1.77
N THR A 279 26.00 -29.54 -0.44
CA THR A 279 25.19 -28.50 0.19
C THR A 279 26.04 -27.73 1.18
N TYR A 280 26.08 -26.42 1.01
CA TYR A 280 26.68 -25.46 1.92
C TYR A 280 25.59 -24.58 2.55
N TYR A 281 25.98 -23.70 3.44
CA TYR A 281 25.07 -22.87 4.22
C TYR A 281 25.58 -21.45 4.29
N GLN A 282 24.69 -20.47 4.27
CA GLN A 282 25.03 -19.06 4.36
C GLN A 282 24.01 -18.36 5.23
N ALA A 283 24.47 -17.56 6.20
CA ALA A 283 23.61 -16.70 6.98
C ALA A 283 23.40 -15.39 6.23
N VAL A 284 22.19 -14.87 6.28
CA VAL A 284 21.86 -13.53 5.79
C VAL A 284 21.14 -12.80 6.90
N ASP A 285 21.67 -11.64 7.26
CA ASP A 285 21.12 -10.78 8.29
C ASP A 285 20.42 -9.59 7.65
N VAL A 286 19.22 -9.31 8.12
CA VAL A 286 18.41 -8.19 7.66
C VAL A 286 18.09 -7.33 8.85
N THR A 287 18.58 -6.09 8.86
CA THR A 287 18.39 -5.17 9.98
C THR A 287 17.26 -4.20 9.67
N ILE A 288 16.33 -4.10 10.62
CA ILE A 288 15.15 -3.24 10.57
C ILE A 288 15.17 -2.37 11.82
N SER A 289 15.26 -1.05 11.63
CA SER A 289 15.11 -0.09 12.70
C SER A 289 13.65 0.33 12.87
N ALA A 290 13.34 0.84 14.06
CA ALA A 290 12.02 1.34 14.42
C ALA A 290 11.39 2.31 13.40
N LYS A 291 12.17 3.17 12.75
CA LYS A 291 11.67 4.11 11.73
C LYS A 291 11.07 3.43 10.49
N GLN A 292 11.41 2.18 10.20
CA GLN A 292 10.95 1.48 9.01
C GLN A 292 9.56 0.84 9.16
N LEU A 293 9.08 0.68 10.40
CA LEU A 293 7.78 0.06 10.71
C LEU A 293 6.61 1.04 10.78
N GLY A 294 6.85 2.33 10.51
CA GLY A 294 5.83 3.37 10.65
C GLY A 294 5.47 3.67 12.11
N PHE A 295 4.61 4.66 12.31
CA PHE A 295 4.10 5.04 13.63
C PHE A 295 2.86 4.18 13.97
N ILE A 296 2.89 3.47 15.09
CA ILE A 296 1.66 3.01 15.75
C ILE A 296 1.03 4.22 16.42
N ASP A 297 -0.14 4.64 15.93
CA ASP A 297 -1.15 5.41 16.66
C ASP A 297 -0.61 6.43 17.67
N GLY A 298 0.01 7.51 17.18
CA GLY A 298 0.45 8.63 18.02
C GLY A 298 1.59 8.34 19.01
N THR A 299 2.14 7.12 19.03
CA THR A 299 3.32 6.77 19.83
C THR A 299 4.61 6.90 19.01
N THR A 300 5.75 7.12 19.66
CA THR A 300 7.04 7.27 18.97
C THR A 300 7.39 6.01 18.16
N THR A 301 8.09 6.16 17.03
CA THR A 301 8.56 5.06 16.17
C THR A 301 9.23 3.93 16.96
N ALA A 302 9.99 4.26 18.01
CA ALA A 302 10.63 3.31 18.92
C ALA A 302 9.65 2.29 19.55
N ASN A 303 8.41 2.68 19.81
CA ASN A 303 7.42 1.81 20.45
C ASN A 303 6.90 0.72 19.51
N SER A 304 6.99 0.90 18.19
CA SER A 304 6.40 -0.02 17.22
C SER A 304 7.22 -1.30 17.05
N LEU A 305 8.54 -1.17 16.99
CA LEU A 305 9.44 -2.31 16.97
C LEU A 305 9.48 -3.02 18.35
N ASN A 306 9.44 -2.24 19.43
CA ASN A 306 9.35 -2.78 20.78
C ASN A 306 8.08 -3.61 20.96
N ALA A 307 6.94 -3.14 20.46
CA ALA A 307 5.66 -3.83 20.56
C ALA A 307 5.71 -5.20 19.87
N ILE A 308 6.09 -5.26 18.59
CA ILE A 308 6.10 -6.54 17.87
C ILE A 308 7.07 -7.55 18.51
N VAL A 309 8.28 -7.12 18.88
CA VAL A 309 9.28 -8.03 19.44
C VAL A 309 8.90 -8.48 20.85
N ASN A 310 8.51 -7.56 21.74
CA ASN A 310 8.18 -7.92 23.12
C ASN A 310 6.92 -8.79 23.19
N ASN A 311 5.90 -8.48 22.39
CA ASN A 311 4.66 -9.25 22.37
C ASN A 311 4.89 -10.63 21.72
N TYR A 312 5.72 -10.72 20.67
CA TYR A 312 6.16 -12.00 20.13
C TYR A 312 6.92 -12.86 21.18
N LEU A 313 7.86 -12.26 21.92
CA LEU A 313 8.62 -12.94 22.97
C LEU A 313 7.75 -13.35 24.16
N ALA A 314 6.72 -12.57 24.47
CA ALA A 314 5.73 -12.89 25.51
C ALA A 314 4.72 -13.95 25.07
N GLY A 315 4.66 -14.29 23.77
CA GLY A 315 3.70 -15.24 23.22
C GLY A 315 2.28 -14.69 23.14
N GLU A 316 2.14 -13.37 23.01
CA GLU A 316 0.83 -12.71 22.89
C GLU A 316 0.13 -13.08 21.57
N ASP A 317 -1.18 -13.26 21.64
CA ASP A 317 -1.98 -13.68 20.49
C ASP A 317 -1.92 -12.65 19.35
N GLY A 318 -1.65 -13.13 18.13
CA GLY A 318 -1.60 -12.33 16.91
C GLY A 318 -0.24 -11.73 16.57
N TYR A 319 0.77 -11.85 17.45
CA TYR A 319 2.13 -11.38 17.18
C TYR A 319 3.03 -12.48 16.64
N ALA A 320 3.73 -12.22 15.53
CA ALA A 320 4.60 -13.20 14.91
C ALA A 320 5.77 -12.59 14.14
N ILE A 321 6.96 -13.15 14.31
CA ILE A 321 8.08 -12.98 13.39
C ILE A 321 8.15 -14.25 12.57
N LYS A 322 7.95 -14.16 11.25
CA LYS A 322 7.92 -15.30 10.34
C LYS A 322 9.08 -15.27 9.36
N ILE A 323 9.60 -16.46 9.06
CA ILE A 323 10.65 -16.71 8.09
C ILE A 323 10.14 -17.78 7.12
N ASN A 324 9.98 -17.42 5.85
CA ASN A 324 9.36 -18.26 4.81
C ASN A 324 8.02 -18.88 5.24
N GLY A 325 7.21 -18.09 5.96
CA GLY A 325 5.88 -18.50 6.44
C GLY A 325 5.85 -19.26 7.77
N GLU A 326 6.99 -19.71 8.30
CA GLU A 326 7.10 -20.37 9.61
C GLU A 326 7.52 -19.38 10.70
N ASN A 327 7.14 -19.63 11.97
CA ASN A 327 7.59 -18.80 13.08
C ASN A 327 9.12 -18.90 13.26
N ALA A 328 9.76 -17.74 13.44
CA ALA A 328 11.20 -17.62 13.57
C ALA A 328 11.70 -18.28 14.87
N LYS A 329 12.75 -19.06 14.76
CA LYS A 329 13.42 -19.67 15.92
C LYS A 329 14.30 -18.65 16.63
N SER A 330 14.63 -18.89 17.89
CA SER A 330 15.42 -17.97 18.72
C SER A 330 16.81 -17.63 18.15
N TYR A 331 17.39 -18.49 17.31
CA TYR A 331 18.66 -18.24 16.63
C TYR A 331 18.50 -17.50 15.29
N GLU A 332 17.28 -17.29 14.84
CA GLU A 332 16.95 -16.67 13.55
C GLU A 332 16.57 -15.19 13.67
N TYR A 333 16.57 -14.65 14.90
CA TYR A 333 16.42 -13.22 15.13
C TYR A 333 17.28 -12.78 16.32
N LYS A 334 17.73 -11.54 16.27
CA LYS A 334 18.42 -10.84 17.34
C LYS A 334 17.76 -9.48 17.51
N TYR A 335 17.26 -9.25 18.70
CA TYR A 335 16.72 -7.96 19.07
C TYR A 335 17.78 -7.19 19.83
N ASP A 336 18.19 -6.05 19.27
CA ASP A 336 19.13 -5.15 19.90
C ASP A 336 18.40 -3.87 20.30
N LYS A 337 18.21 -3.71 21.61
CA LYS A 337 17.59 -2.51 22.17
C LYS A 337 18.54 -1.31 22.09
N GLY A 338 19.84 -1.53 21.87
CA GLY A 338 20.90 -0.53 21.98
C GLY A 338 21.03 0.04 23.40
N ASP A 339 22.07 0.84 23.62
CA ASP A 339 22.13 1.79 24.74
C ASP A 339 21.18 3.00 24.50
N ASP A 340 20.82 3.24 23.24
CA ASP A 340 19.90 4.27 22.81
C ASP A 340 18.48 3.71 22.66
N THR A 341 17.70 3.80 23.73
CA THR A 341 16.29 3.37 23.77
C THR A 341 15.41 4.11 22.76
N ALA A 342 15.90 5.18 22.13
CA ALA A 342 15.18 5.90 21.08
C ALA A 342 15.23 5.20 19.72
N ASN A 343 16.18 4.28 19.49
CA ASN A 343 16.43 3.68 18.17
C ASN A 343 16.67 2.17 18.24
N PRO A 344 15.71 1.36 18.74
CA PRO A 344 15.87 -0.09 18.75
C PRO A 344 15.95 -0.66 17.34
N SER A 345 16.61 -1.80 17.20
CA SER A 345 16.73 -2.54 15.93
C SER A 345 16.47 -4.04 16.09
N LEU A 346 15.91 -4.64 15.05
CA LEU A 346 15.70 -6.07 14.94
C LEU A 346 16.52 -6.56 13.76
N THR A 347 17.40 -7.52 14.03
CA THR A 347 18.11 -8.26 12.99
C THR A 347 17.46 -9.62 12.82
N ILE A 348 16.92 -9.91 11.64
CA ILE A 348 16.45 -11.24 11.26
C ILE A 348 17.60 -11.95 10.55
N SER A 349 18.09 -13.03 11.15
CA SER A 349 19.16 -13.87 10.61
C SER A 349 18.55 -15.14 10.04
N TYR A 350 18.55 -15.30 8.73
CA TYR A 350 18.07 -16.54 8.14
C TYR A 350 19.20 -17.37 7.55
N LEU A 351 18.97 -18.69 7.56
CA LEU A 351 19.91 -19.66 7.03
C LEU A 351 19.49 -20.13 5.64
N ARG A 352 20.26 -19.72 4.63
CA ARG A 352 20.11 -20.15 3.25
C ARG A 352 20.95 -21.40 2.98
N GLN A 353 20.36 -22.43 2.37
CA GLN A 353 21.12 -23.52 1.79
C GLN A 353 21.72 -23.08 0.45
N VAL A 354 22.98 -23.39 0.21
CA VAL A 354 23.65 -23.19 -1.08
C VAL A 354 23.92 -24.55 -1.68
N LYS A 355 23.12 -24.96 -2.64
CA LYS A 355 23.17 -26.30 -3.24
C LYS A 355 23.92 -26.27 -4.56
N VAL A 356 24.92 -27.14 -4.69
CA VAL A 356 25.69 -27.28 -5.91
C VAL A 356 24.96 -28.20 -6.88
N GLY A 357 24.52 -27.63 -7.99
CA GLY A 357 23.85 -28.33 -9.07
C GLY A 357 23.61 -27.41 -10.24
N ASP A 358 23.28 -27.96 -11.40
CA ASP A 358 22.91 -27.11 -12.53
C ASP A 358 21.57 -26.43 -12.20
N PRO A 359 21.47 -25.07 -12.31
CA PRO A 359 20.18 -24.38 -12.22
C PRO A 359 19.21 -24.81 -13.33
N ALA A 360 19.68 -25.63 -14.27
CA ALA A 360 18.90 -26.38 -15.23
C ALA A 360 19.45 -27.80 -15.39
N SER A 361 18.93 -28.77 -14.64
CA SER A 361 18.89 -30.17 -15.13
C SER A 361 17.92 -31.04 -14.35
N ASP A 362 17.65 -30.74 -13.08
CA ASP A 362 16.83 -31.61 -12.25
C ASP A 362 15.38 -31.07 -12.21
N TRP A 363 14.82 -30.87 -13.40
CA TRP A 363 13.41 -30.57 -13.56
C TRP A 363 12.62 -31.84 -13.22
N LYS A 364 11.86 -31.82 -12.12
CA LYS A 364 10.85 -32.83 -11.87
C LYS A 364 9.67 -32.53 -12.78
N VAL A 365 9.38 -33.44 -13.69
CA VAL A 365 8.25 -33.34 -14.62
C VAL A 365 7.06 -34.11 -14.06
N GLU A 366 5.89 -33.48 -14.09
CA GLU A 366 4.61 -34.06 -13.69
C GLU A 366 3.63 -33.94 -14.86
N ASP A 367 2.92 -35.02 -15.16
CA ASP A 367 1.84 -35.01 -16.13
C ASP A 367 0.63 -34.30 -15.50
N ILE A 368 0.06 -33.35 -16.23
CA ILE A 368 -1.13 -32.60 -15.84
C ILE A 368 -2.04 -32.47 -17.05
N ASP A 369 -3.23 -31.91 -16.87
CA ASP A 369 -4.10 -31.57 -17.99
C ASP A 369 -4.80 -30.26 -17.63
N GLY A 370 -4.66 -29.25 -18.48
CA GLY A 370 -5.20 -27.94 -18.20
C GLY A 370 -4.92 -26.92 -19.30
N ILE A 371 -5.10 -25.66 -18.92
CA ILE A 371 -4.91 -24.51 -19.80
C ILE A 371 -4.05 -23.49 -19.07
N VAL A 372 -3.05 -22.97 -19.76
CA VAL A 372 -2.34 -21.77 -19.35
C VAL A 372 -2.75 -20.58 -20.20
N THR A 373 -3.09 -19.47 -19.57
CA THR A 373 -3.43 -18.21 -20.25
C THR A 373 -2.33 -17.19 -19.99
N VAL A 374 -1.73 -16.68 -21.06
CA VAL A 374 -0.70 -15.64 -20.99
C VAL A 374 -1.31 -14.36 -20.43
N GLY A 375 -0.58 -13.66 -19.56
CA GLY A 375 -1.03 -12.37 -19.03
C GLY A 375 -1.06 -11.24 -20.08
N ASP A 376 -1.06 -10.01 -19.58
CA ASP A 376 -1.15 -8.74 -20.33
C ASP A 376 0.06 -8.42 -21.22
N LYS A 377 1.04 -9.33 -21.31
CA LYS A 377 2.28 -9.15 -22.06
C LYS A 377 2.71 -10.45 -22.72
N VAL A 378 3.26 -10.31 -23.93
CA VAL A 378 3.88 -11.41 -24.69
C VAL A 378 4.86 -12.20 -23.80
N ALA A 379 4.71 -13.53 -23.80
CA ALA A 379 5.55 -14.43 -23.03
C ALA A 379 6.58 -15.15 -23.90
N SER A 380 7.86 -15.06 -23.53
CA SER A 380 8.93 -15.88 -24.11
C SER A 380 8.90 -17.31 -23.56
N MET A 381 9.33 -18.26 -24.39
CA MET A 381 9.42 -19.67 -24.03
C MET A 381 10.87 -20.14 -23.97
N VAL A 382 11.09 -21.29 -23.34
CA VAL A 382 12.36 -22.01 -23.31
C VAL A 382 12.18 -23.44 -23.79
N ASN A 383 13.24 -24.04 -24.32
CA ASN A 383 13.20 -25.43 -24.75
C ASN A 383 13.40 -26.41 -23.57
N THR A 384 13.37 -27.72 -23.84
CA THR A 384 13.65 -28.77 -22.84
C THR A 384 15.02 -28.62 -22.17
N LYS A 385 16.03 -28.07 -22.87
CA LYS A 385 17.36 -27.73 -22.33
C LYS A 385 17.41 -26.38 -21.60
N ASN A 386 16.26 -25.72 -21.44
CA ASN A 386 16.11 -24.40 -20.82
C ASN A 386 16.78 -23.25 -21.60
N GLU A 387 16.96 -23.41 -22.91
CA GLU A 387 17.46 -22.37 -23.81
C GLU A 387 16.28 -21.55 -24.38
N THR A 388 16.40 -20.23 -24.44
CA THR A 388 15.34 -19.35 -24.95
C THR A 388 15.00 -19.66 -26.41
N VAL A 389 13.69 -19.82 -26.69
CA VAL A 389 13.16 -19.92 -28.05
C VAL A 389 13.14 -18.53 -28.67
N LYS A 390 13.93 -18.30 -29.72
CA LYS A 390 14.13 -16.96 -30.30
C LYS A 390 13.18 -16.61 -31.44
N ASN A 391 12.54 -17.60 -32.06
CA ASN A 391 11.81 -17.42 -33.31
C ASN A 391 10.30 -17.30 -33.14
N ARG A 392 9.79 -17.46 -31.91
CA ARG A 392 8.37 -17.34 -31.58
C ARG A 392 8.16 -17.05 -30.10
N SER A 393 7.00 -16.50 -29.78
CA SER A 393 6.53 -16.17 -28.44
C SER A 393 5.02 -16.45 -28.34
N LEU A 394 4.50 -16.52 -27.12
CA LEU A 394 3.06 -16.60 -26.90
C LEU A 394 2.48 -15.19 -26.83
N GLY A 395 1.38 -14.94 -27.55
CA GLY A 395 0.67 -13.65 -27.54
C GLY A 395 0.03 -13.37 -26.18
N GLU A 396 -0.14 -12.10 -25.86
CA GLU A 396 -0.93 -11.67 -24.69
C GLU A 396 -2.35 -12.23 -24.71
N ASP A 397 -2.90 -12.54 -23.54
CA ASP A 397 -4.26 -13.08 -23.35
C ASP A 397 -4.59 -14.34 -24.16
N THR A 398 -3.58 -15.06 -24.66
CA THR A 398 -3.79 -16.31 -25.40
C THR A 398 -3.78 -17.52 -24.46
N ALA A 399 -4.75 -18.41 -24.67
CA ALA A 399 -4.89 -19.67 -23.94
C ALA A 399 -4.19 -20.83 -24.67
N TRP A 400 -3.46 -21.64 -23.94
CA TRP A 400 -2.69 -22.78 -24.44
C TRP A 400 -2.97 -24.02 -23.63
N ARG A 401 -3.32 -25.12 -24.32
CA ARG A 401 -3.41 -26.43 -23.69
C ARG A 401 -2.03 -26.85 -23.21
N ASN A 402 -1.98 -27.38 -22.00
CA ASN A 402 -0.75 -27.90 -21.42
C ASN A 402 -0.99 -29.28 -20.80
N ASP A 403 -0.02 -30.16 -20.97
CA ASP A 403 -0.10 -31.55 -20.53
C ASP A 403 1.00 -31.95 -19.54
N LYS A 404 1.95 -31.05 -19.30
CA LYS A 404 3.02 -31.24 -18.32
C LYS A 404 3.33 -29.93 -17.61
N LYS A 405 3.67 -30.04 -16.34
CA LYS A 405 4.42 -29.00 -15.62
C LYS A 405 5.78 -29.56 -15.22
N ARG A 406 6.75 -28.68 -15.10
CA ARG A 406 8.05 -29.01 -14.54
C ARG A 406 8.42 -28.05 -13.43
N THR A 407 9.05 -28.57 -12.38
CA THR A 407 9.54 -27.80 -11.24
C THR A 407 11.02 -28.08 -11.02
N ASN A 408 11.85 -27.04 -10.92
CA ASN A 408 13.28 -27.20 -10.64
C ASN A 408 13.54 -27.17 -9.12
N SER A 409 14.79 -27.38 -8.72
CA SER A 409 15.21 -27.33 -7.31
C SER A 409 15.09 -25.93 -6.65
N ASN A 410 14.89 -24.87 -7.43
CA ASN A 410 14.59 -23.51 -6.93
C ASN A 410 13.10 -23.30 -6.66
N GLY A 411 12.24 -24.25 -7.04
CA GLY A 411 10.79 -24.09 -6.99
C GLY A 411 10.21 -23.29 -8.16
N ASP A 412 11.01 -22.92 -9.17
CA ASP A 412 10.46 -22.33 -10.39
C ASP A 412 9.61 -23.38 -11.11
N VAL A 413 8.44 -22.95 -11.57
CA VAL A 413 7.49 -23.80 -12.28
C VAL A 413 7.38 -23.33 -13.73
N GLN A 414 7.31 -24.29 -14.65
CA GLN A 414 7.02 -24.02 -16.05
C GLN A 414 5.97 -24.99 -16.58
N TYR A 415 5.14 -24.52 -17.50
CA TYR A 415 4.10 -25.30 -18.16
C TYR A 415 4.48 -25.59 -19.61
N ARG A 416 4.26 -26.82 -20.07
CA ARG A 416 4.54 -27.20 -21.44
C ARG A 416 3.42 -26.73 -22.37
N VAL A 417 3.77 -25.95 -23.39
CA VAL A 417 2.81 -25.38 -24.36
C VAL A 417 3.02 -25.91 -25.79
N SER A 418 4.09 -26.68 -26.01
CA SER A 418 4.41 -27.40 -27.25
C SER A 418 5.32 -28.59 -26.92
N THR A 419 5.59 -29.49 -27.87
CA THR A 419 6.38 -30.72 -27.66
C THR A 419 7.66 -30.51 -26.84
N ASP A 420 8.40 -29.44 -27.12
CA ASP A 420 9.68 -29.12 -26.49
C ASP A 420 9.74 -27.71 -25.88
N GLU A 421 8.61 -27.02 -25.70
CA GLU A 421 8.60 -25.62 -25.26
C GLU A 421 7.79 -25.40 -24.00
N TRP A 422 8.36 -24.59 -23.12
CA TRP A 422 7.88 -24.35 -21.78
C TRP A 422 7.77 -22.85 -21.53
N VAL A 423 6.69 -22.44 -20.87
CA VAL A 423 6.45 -21.06 -20.44
C VAL A 423 6.56 -20.95 -18.92
N ASP A 424 7.12 -19.85 -18.43
CA ASP A 424 7.26 -19.56 -17.00
C ASP A 424 5.89 -19.36 -16.34
N ALA A 425 5.63 -20.08 -15.25
CA ALA A 425 4.38 -20.00 -14.48
C ALA A 425 4.11 -18.58 -13.95
N LYS A 426 5.14 -17.75 -13.75
CA LYS A 426 4.99 -16.35 -13.30
C LYS A 426 4.41 -15.43 -14.38
N LYS A 427 4.34 -15.87 -15.64
CA LYS A 427 3.84 -15.09 -16.79
C LYS A 427 2.48 -15.54 -17.30
N VAL A 428 1.90 -16.57 -16.68
CA VAL A 428 0.66 -17.19 -17.10
C VAL A 428 -0.23 -17.46 -15.88
N SER A 429 -1.53 -17.47 -16.09
CA SER A 429 -2.46 -18.15 -15.17
C SER A 429 -2.58 -19.61 -15.59
N TYR A 430 -2.83 -20.52 -14.66
CA TYR A 430 -3.07 -21.95 -14.93
C TYR A 430 -4.41 -22.35 -14.37
N ILE A 431 -5.15 -23.13 -15.15
CA ILE A 431 -6.42 -23.70 -14.74
C ILE A 431 -6.40 -25.20 -15.06
N ALA A 432 -6.64 -26.03 -14.05
CA ALA A 432 -6.71 -27.48 -14.21
C ALA A 432 -7.96 -27.86 -15.01
N LYS A 433 -7.89 -28.94 -15.79
CA LYS A 433 -9.02 -29.42 -16.60
C LYS A 433 -10.28 -29.77 -15.80
N ASP A 434 -10.12 -30.09 -14.51
CA ASP A 434 -11.25 -30.39 -13.62
C ASP A 434 -11.98 -29.12 -13.15
N GLU A 435 -11.47 -27.92 -13.49
CA GLU A 435 -12.23 -26.67 -13.41
C GLU A 435 -12.93 -26.44 -14.74
N ASN A 436 -14.27 -26.28 -14.73
CA ASN A 436 -15.15 -26.19 -15.90
C ASN A 436 -14.73 -25.07 -16.89
N ILE A 437 -13.87 -25.41 -17.86
CA ILE A 437 -13.34 -24.51 -18.88
C ILE A 437 -13.49 -25.09 -20.28
N ASP A 438 -13.91 -24.24 -21.22
CA ASP A 438 -14.04 -24.59 -22.64
C ASP A 438 -12.68 -24.67 -23.36
N GLY A 439 -12.70 -24.85 -24.69
CA GLY A 439 -11.51 -24.91 -25.53
C GLY A 439 -10.62 -23.67 -25.48
N ASN A 440 -11.08 -22.57 -24.87
CA ASN A 440 -10.54 -21.23 -25.04
C ASN A 440 -10.03 -20.59 -23.74
N GLY A 441 -10.00 -21.32 -22.62
CA GLY A 441 -9.42 -20.81 -21.37
C GLY A 441 -10.34 -19.88 -20.58
N ASN A 442 -11.63 -19.84 -20.92
CA ASN A 442 -12.59 -18.99 -20.24
C ASN A 442 -13.25 -19.73 -19.06
N THR A 443 -13.22 -19.14 -17.87
CA THR A 443 -13.97 -19.67 -16.72
C THR A 443 -15.46 -19.63 -17.05
N THR A 444 -16.11 -20.78 -17.14
CA THR A 444 -17.56 -20.77 -16.99
C THR A 444 -17.84 -20.55 -15.51
N SER A 445 -18.49 -19.43 -15.19
CA SER A 445 -19.04 -19.10 -13.87
C SER A 445 -19.60 -20.38 -13.23
N PRO A 446 -19.39 -20.64 -11.92
CA PRO A 446 -19.76 -21.91 -11.29
C PRO A 446 -21.15 -22.27 -11.74
N GLU A 447 -21.30 -23.45 -12.36
CA GLU A 447 -22.63 -23.96 -12.68
C GLU A 447 -23.43 -23.87 -11.39
N ILE A 448 -24.43 -23.00 -11.34
CA ILE A 448 -25.46 -23.12 -10.31
C ILE A 448 -26.19 -24.39 -10.68
N SER A 449 -25.65 -25.53 -10.25
CA SER A 449 -26.33 -26.79 -10.36
C SER A 449 -27.50 -26.72 -9.40
N PHE A 450 -28.70 -26.50 -9.93
CA PHE A 450 -29.90 -26.62 -9.12
C PHE A 450 -29.88 -27.98 -8.42
N THR A 451 -29.93 -27.95 -7.09
CA THR A 451 -29.93 -29.17 -6.27
C THR A 451 -31.37 -29.59 -5.99
N ASP A 452 -31.59 -30.83 -5.54
CA ASP A 452 -32.92 -31.32 -5.15
C ASP A 452 -33.99 -31.21 -6.27
N VAL A 453 -33.59 -31.48 -7.52
CA VAL A 453 -34.50 -31.43 -8.67
C VAL A 453 -35.57 -32.52 -8.57
N LYS A 454 -36.84 -32.12 -8.47
CA LYS A 454 -38.00 -33.00 -8.32
C LYS A 454 -38.99 -32.79 -9.45
N ASP A 455 -39.54 -33.89 -9.97
CA ASP A 455 -40.72 -33.86 -10.83
C ASP A 455 -41.96 -33.47 -10.02
N VAL A 456 -42.77 -32.58 -10.58
CA VAL A 456 -44.10 -32.26 -10.05
C VAL A 456 -45.04 -33.43 -10.36
N LYS A 457 -45.64 -34.01 -9.33
CA LYS A 457 -46.74 -34.98 -9.46
C LYS A 457 -48.06 -34.22 -9.47
N GLY A 458 -48.82 -34.31 -10.56
CA GLY A 458 -50.08 -33.57 -10.71
C GLY A 458 -49.90 -32.23 -11.41
N LYS A 459 -50.88 -31.33 -11.30
CA LYS A 459 -50.84 -30.02 -11.95
C LYS A 459 -50.38 -28.97 -10.94
N MET A 460 -49.23 -28.35 -11.22
CA MET A 460 -48.74 -27.18 -10.48
C MET A 460 -48.70 -25.97 -11.41
N VAL A 461 -49.18 -24.83 -10.92
CA VAL A 461 -49.14 -23.55 -11.62
C VAL A 461 -48.55 -22.49 -10.70
N VAL A 462 -47.60 -21.70 -11.21
CA VAL A 462 -47.16 -20.47 -10.56
C VAL A 462 -47.94 -19.29 -11.15
N LYS A 463 -48.55 -18.48 -10.27
CA LYS A 463 -49.18 -17.21 -10.60
C LYS A 463 -48.27 -16.07 -10.22
N LEU A 464 -48.06 -15.16 -11.16
CA LEU A 464 -47.28 -13.96 -10.98
C LEU A 464 -48.23 -12.78 -10.84
N ASP A 465 -48.11 -12.06 -9.74
CA ASP A 465 -48.91 -10.87 -9.47
C ASP A 465 -48.26 -9.63 -10.11
N ASN A 466 -48.97 -8.49 -10.04
CA ASN A 466 -48.49 -7.17 -10.45
C ASN A 466 -48.13 -7.05 -11.94
N ALA A 467 -49.13 -6.71 -12.77
CA ALA A 467 -49.00 -6.38 -14.20
C ALA A 467 -47.84 -5.44 -14.60
N LYS A 468 -47.26 -4.66 -13.68
CA LYS A 468 -46.16 -3.73 -13.98
C LYS A 468 -44.77 -4.34 -13.79
N MET A 469 -44.67 -5.57 -13.29
CA MET A 469 -43.39 -6.25 -13.05
C MET A 469 -43.04 -7.24 -14.15
N VAL A 470 -41.74 -7.43 -14.35
CA VAL A 470 -41.17 -8.50 -15.17
C VAL A 470 -40.35 -9.38 -14.23
N TYR A 471 -40.68 -10.66 -14.20
CA TYR A 471 -39.99 -11.67 -13.41
C TYR A 471 -38.86 -12.27 -14.22
N ASN A 472 -37.65 -12.19 -13.67
CA ASN A 472 -36.46 -12.73 -14.31
C ASN A 472 -36.45 -14.26 -14.24
N LEU A 473 -35.95 -14.88 -15.30
CA LEU A 473 -35.77 -16.31 -15.40
C LEU A 473 -34.28 -16.65 -15.40
N SER A 474 -33.96 -17.82 -14.87
CA SER A 474 -32.61 -18.40 -14.87
C SER A 474 -32.61 -19.73 -15.61
N LYS A 475 -31.51 -20.09 -16.26
CA LYS A 475 -31.28 -21.39 -16.88
C LYS A 475 -30.78 -22.40 -15.85
N SER A 476 -30.80 -23.69 -16.17
CA SER A 476 -30.31 -24.75 -15.27
C SER A 476 -28.84 -24.61 -14.88
N ASN A 477 -28.06 -23.83 -15.62
CA ASN A 477 -26.66 -23.50 -15.34
C ASN A 477 -26.47 -22.20 -14.54
N GLY A 478 -27.55 -21.58 -14.07
CA GLY A 478 -27.51 -20.36 -13.26
C GLY A 478 -27.48 -19.04 -14.02
N LYS A 479 -27.29 -19.06 -15.35
CA LYS A 479 -27.30 -17.83 -16.15
C LYS A 479 -28.71 -17.29 -16.29
N ALA A 480 -28.85 -15.96 -16.37
CA ALA A 480 -30.11 -15.34 -16.74
C ALA A 480 -30.59 -15.83 -18.12
N ALA A 481 -31.88 -16.14 -18.24
CA ALA A 481 -32.50 -16.38 -19.53
C ALA A 481 -32.56 -15.07 -20.33
N THR A 482 -32.70 -15.16 -21.65
CA THR A 482 -32.75 -13.98 -22.53
C THR A 482 -34.09 -13.25 -22.49
N ARG A 483 -35.02 -13.70 -21.64
CA ARG A 483 -36.36 -13.13 -21.47
C ARG A 483 -36.79 -13.22 -20.01
N GLY A 484 -37.64 -12.29 -19.61
CA GLY A 484 -38.46 -12.40 -18.41
C GLY A 484 -39.91 -12.68 -18.77
N ILE A 485 -40.73 -12.93 -17.75
CA ILE A 485 -42.17 -13.15 -17.89
C ILE A 485 -42.94 -12.05 -17.16
N ALA A 486 -43.99 -11.53 -17.77
CA ALA A 486 -44.77 -10.42 -17.22
C ALA A 486 -45.56 -10.88 -15.99
N GLY A 487 -45.77 -9.97 -15.03
CA GLY A 487 -46.79 -10.14 -13.99
C GLY A 487 -48.20 -10.25 -14.57
N ASP A 488 -49.16 -10.63 -13.73
CA ASP A 488 -50.52 -11.04 -14.10
C ASP A 488 -50.55 -12.21 -15.12
N SER A 489 -49.58 -13.12 -15.02
CA SER A 489 -49.50 -14.33 -15.86
C SER A 489 -49.46 -15.61 -15.02
N SER A 490 -49.74 -16.75 -15.67
CA SER A 490 -49.78 -18.07 -15.01
C SER A 490 -49.00 -19.08 -15.84
N TRP A 491 -48.12 -19.84 -15.19
CA TRP A 491 -47.22 -20.77 -15.85
C TRP A 491 -47.30 -22.16 -15.23
N LEU A 492 -47.38 -23.18 -16.08
CA LEU A 492 -47.31 -24.57 -15.64
C LEU A 492 -45.90 -24.89 -15.18
N VAL A 493 -45.81 -25.67 -14.10
CA VAL A 493 -44.55 -26.14 -13.54
C VAL A 493 -44.49 -27.66 -13.62
N ASP A 494 -43.42 -28.16 -14.22
CA ASP A 494 -43.15 -29.59 -14.32
C ASP A 494 -42.04 -30.08 -13.39
N LYS A 495 -41.15 -29.17 -12.93
CA LYS A 495 -40.09 -29.46 -11.97
C LYS A 495 -39.89 -28.36 -10.93
N THR A 496 -39.44 -28.75 -9.75
CA THR A 496 -38.95 -27.85 -8.70
C THR A 496 -37.50 -28.19 -8.34
N ALA A 497 -36.73 -27.22 -7.83
CA ALA A 497 -35.36 -27.44 -7.36
C ALA A 497 -34.94 -26.37 -6.34
N LYS A 498 -33.67 -26.42 -5.90
CA LYS A 498 -33.02 -25.45 -5.01
C LYS A 498 -31.85 -24.74 -5.68
N ASN A 499 -31.81 -23.41 -5.62
CA ASN A 499 -30.66 -22.62 -6.09
C ASN A 499 -29.49 -22.65 -5.07
N SER A 500 -28.38 -21.99 -5.40
CA SER A 500 -27.19 -21.86 -4.53
C SER A 500 -27.49 -21.17 -3.19
N ASP A 501 -28.51 -20.32 -3.16
CA ASP A 501 -28.92 -19.57 -1.98
C ASP A 501 -29.91 -20.36 -1.09
N GLY A 502 -30.33 -21.55 -1.54
CA GLY A 502 -31.30 -22.42 -0.85
C GLY A 502 -32.77 -22.12 -1.15
N ASP A 503 -33.06 -21.18 -2.05
CA ASP A 503 -34.40 -20.83 -2.49
C ASP A 503 -34.99 -21.89 -3.42
N THR A 504 -36.29 -22.07 -3.33
CA THR A 504 -37.02 -22.93 -4.27
C THR A 504 -37.12 -22.26 -5.63
N VAL A 505 -36.84 -22.99 -6.69
CA VAL A 505 -37.05 -22.56 -8.08
C VAL A 505 -38.07 -23.46 -8.77
N TYR A 506 -38.85 -22.90 -9.71
CA TYR A 506 -39.91 -23.57 -10.46
C TYR A 506 -39.61 -23.53 -11.95
N ARG A 507 -39.58 -24.69 -12.61
CA ARG A 507 -39.32 -24.75 -14.04
C ARG A 507 -40.59 -24.43 -14.84
N VAL A 508 -40.54 -23.40 -15.66
CA VAL A 508 -41.68 -22.89 -16.45
C VAL A 508 -41.50 -23.09 -17.97
N SER A 509 -40.36 -23.65 -18.38
CA SER A 509 -39.99 -23.99 -19.77
C SER A 509 -38.90 -25.07 -19.77
N THR A 510 -38.46 -25.57 -20.94
CA THR A 510 -37.48 -26.66 -21.04
C THR A 510 -36.21 -26.45 -20.19
N ASP A 511 -35.72 -25.21 -20.16
CA ASP A 511 -34.52 -24.81 -19.41
C ASP A 511 -34.64 -23.40 -18.82
N GLU A 512 -35.83 -23.02 -18.35
CA GLU A 512 -36.03 -21.72 -17.71
C GLU A 512 -36.77 -21.89 -16.39
N TRP A 513 -36.21 -21.28 -15.36
CA TRP A 513 -36.56 -21.44 -13.96
C TRP A 513 -36.85 -20.09 -13.33
N LEU A 514 -37.86 -20.08 -12.48
CA LEU A 514 -38.34 -18.91 -11.76
C LEU A 514 -38.08 -19.10 -10.28
N THR A 515 -37.38 -18.16 -9.64
CA THR A 515 -37.10 -18.22 -8.20
C THR A 515 -38.33 -17.82 -7.39
N ALA A 516 -38.60 -18.55 -6.31
CA ALA A 516 -39.61 -18.20 -5.33
C ALA A 516 -39.31 -16.81 -4.74
N GLY A 517 -40.34 -15.96 -4.61
CA GLY A 517 -40.16 -14.60 -4.11
C GLY A 517 -41.48 -13.85 -4.03
N GLU A 518 -41.39 -12.55 -3.76
CA GLU A 518 -42.57 -11.68 -3.65
C GLU A 518 -43.38 -11.63 -4.96
N GLY A 519 -44.70 -11.70 -4.83
CA GLY A 519 -45.64 -11.71 -5.97
C GLY A 519 -45.68 -13.01 -6.77
N LEU A 520 -45.11 -14.11 -6.26
CA LEU A 520 -45.28 -15.45 -6.81
C LEU A 520 -46.15 -16.29 -5.87
N THR A 521 -47.30 -16.77 -6.36
CA THR A 521 -48.17 -17.72 -5.64
C THR A 521 -48.17 -19.08 -6.33
N VAL A 522 -48.01 -20.16 -5.58
CA VAL A 522 -48.07 -21.53 -6.09
C VAL A 522 -49.47 -22.11 -5.89
N ILE A 523 -50.03 -22.70 -6.94
CA ILE A 523 -51.30 -23.44 -6.91
C ILE A 523 -51.01 -24.89 -7.28
N THR A 524 -51.46 -25.81 -6.44
CA THR A 524 -51.39 -27.25 -6.65
C THR A 524 -52.80 -27.84 -6.58
N ASP A 525 -53.18 -28.65 -7.57
CA ASP A 525 -54.42 -29.42 -7.56
C ASP A 525 -54.25 -30.79 -6.87
#